data_AF-A0A542SJE5-F1
#
_entry.id   AF-A0A542SJE5-F1
#
_cell.length_a   1.000
_cell.length_b   1.000
_cell.length_c   1.000
_cell.angle_alpha   90.00
_cell.angle_beta   90.00
_cell.angle_gamma   90.00
#
_symmetry.space_group_name_H-M   'P 1'
#
loop_
_entity.id
_entity.type
_entity.pdbx_description
1 polymer ?
#
loop_
_entity_poly.entity_id
_entity_poly.type
_entity_poly.pdbx_seq_one_letter_code
_entity_poly.pdbx_strand_id
1 'polypeptide(L)'
;MEAQAFIQLVADHAKKSYLNHRLFPSIIIAQAILESGWGKKVPVDPATGTSSYNLFGIKGTGPAGSVTIESKEVENGKTVTRTSQFRAYENYQQSMEDHTQFLRKPAYKNVLAATTPAQAAQALEEAGYATDPAYAEKLTRLIQTYNLSQYDQVASEEPQAFPPWKLELGNRALQEGLLTSPEWLNKLDEPMPVWAVLAVALRLLDKQREKP
;
A
#
# COMPACT_ATOMS: atom_id res chain seq x y z
N MET A 1 12.27 -7.63 17.17
CA MET A 1 11.08 -6.77 17.07
C MET A 1 9.87 -7.53 17.58
N GLU A 2 9.02 -6.88 18.36
CA GLU A 2 7.72 -7.43 18.79
C GLU A 2 6.73 -7.45 17.63
N ALA A 3 5.72 -8.34 17.71
CA ALA A 3 4.76 -8.56 16.63
C ALA A 3 4.04 -7.28 16.20
N GLN A 4 3.51 -6.52 17.16
CA GLN A 4 2.76 -5.29 16.88
C GLN A 4 3.64 -4.19 16.26
N ALA A 5 4.89 -4.06 16.75
CA ALA A 5 5.83 -3.08 16.21
C ALA A 5 6.20 -3.39 14.75
N PHE A 6 6.36 -4.67 14.41
CA PHE A 6 6.61 -5.08 13.03
C PHE A 6 5.41 -4.80 12.12
N ILE A 7 4.18 -5.11 12.58
CA ILE A 7 2.96 -4.80 11.83
C ILE A 7 2.87 -3.29 11.56
N GLN A 8 3.09 -2.45 12.58
CA GLN A 8 3.06 -0.99 12.43
C GLN A 8 4.11 -0.48 11.43
N LEU A 9 5.33 -1.03 11.46
CA LEU A 9 6.40 -0.69 10.54
C LEU A 9 6.02 -0.89 9.08
N VAL A 10 5.28 -1.95 8.76
CA VAL A 10 4.92 -2.28 7.38
C VAL A 10 3.53 -1.76 6.97
N ALA A 11 2.67 -1.44 7.92
CA ALA A 11 1.26 -1.09 7.68
C ALA A 11 1.08 0.16 6.81
N ASP A 12 1.88 1.21 7.02
CA ASP A 12 1.74 2.46 6.25
C ASP A 12 2.02 2.27 4.76
N HIS A 13 3.05 1.48 4.42
CA HIS A 13 3.34 1.13 3.03
C HIS A 13 2.29 0.20 2.45
N ALA A 14 1.83 -0.78 3.23
CA ALA A 14 0.79 -1.72 2.81
C ALA A 14 -0.50 -0.97 2.44
N LYS A 15 -0.93 0.00 3.25
CA LYS A 15 -2.08 0.88 2.96
C LYS A 15 -1.90 1.67 1.66
N LYS A 16 -0.73 2.28 1.45
CA LYS A 16 -0.43 3.03 0.21
C LYS A 16 -0.47 2.14 -1.04
N SER A 17 -0.01 0.89 -0.91
CA SER A 17 -0.04 -0.07 -2.01
C SER A 17 -1.46 -0.43 -2.44
N TYR A 18 -2.43 -0.43 -1.51
CA TYR A 18 -3.85 -0.61 -1.85
C TYR A 18 -4.40 0.56 -2.66
N LEU A 19 -4.15 1.79 -2.22
CA LEU A 19 -4.63 3.00 -2.88
C LEU A 19 -4.13 3.10 -4.34
N ASN A 20 -2.87 2.74 -4.57
CA ASN A 20 -2.25 2.90 -5.88
C ASN A 20 -2.43 1.67 -6.80
N HIS A 21 -2.53 0.48 -6.22
CA HIS A 21 -2.38 -0.78 -6.97
C HIS A 21 -3.41 -1.86 -6.59
N ARG A 22 -4.35 -1.58 -5.69
CA ARG A 22 -5.39 -2.52 -5.20
C ARG A 22 -4.83 -3.80 -4.56
N LEU A 23 -3.58 -3.76 -4.09
CA LEU A 23 -3.00 -4.84 -3.29
C LEU A 23 -3.48 -4.73 -1.84
N PHE A 24 -4.20 -5.73 -1.35
CA PHE A 24 -4.76 -5.71 0.01
C PHE A 24 -3.64 -5.52 1.06
N PRO A 25 -3.77 -4.52 1.95
CA PRO A 25 -2.78 -4.28 2.99
C PRO A 25 -2.56 -5.49 3.90
N SER A 26 -3.62 -6.21 4.26
CA SER A 26 -3.52 -7.43 5.06
C SER A 26 -2.70 -8.52 4.40
N ILE A 27 -2.76 -8.63 3.06
CA ILE A 27 -1.95 -9.57 2.28
C ILE A 27 -0.48 -9.16 2.33
N ILE A 28 -0.16 -7.89 2.06
CA ILE A 28 1.21 -7.40 2.12
C ILE A 28 1.82 -7.61 3.52
N ILE A 29 1.06 -7.29 4.58
CA ILE A 29 1.52 -7.47 5.96
C ILE A 29 1.71 -8.95 6.28
N ALA A 30 0.76 -9.82 5.89
CA ALA A 30 0.86 -11.26 6.12
C ALA A 30 2.05 -11.88 5.38
N GLN A 31 2.30 -11.48 4.12
CA GLN A 31 3.48 -11.90 3.37
C GLN A 31 4.75 -11.42 4.08
N ALA A 32 4.84 -10.14 4.46
CA ALA A 32 6.01 -9.63 5.18
C ALA A 32 6.27 -10.41 6.48
N ILE A 33 5.23 -10.76 7.25
CA ILE A 33 5.35 -11.58 8.45
C ILE A 33 5.89 -12.98 8.10
N LEU A 34 5.29 -13.65 7.13
CA LEU A 34 5.59 -15.03 6.77
C LEU A 34 7.00 -15.17 6.19
N GLU A 35 7.33 -14.33 5.22
CA GLU A 35 8.60 -14.38 4.47
C GLU A 35 9.81 -14.00 5.33
N SER A 36 9.65 -12.98 6.19
CA SER A 36 10.76 -12.49 7.01
C SER A 36 10.78 -13.03 8.44
N GLY A 37 9.77 -13.81 8.83
CA GLY A 37 9.60 -14.24 10.22
C GLY A 37 9.59 -13.06 11.19
N TRP A 38 8.73 -12.07 10.94
CA TRP A 38 8.65 -10.80 11.71
C TRP A 38 9.90 -9.92 11.62
N GLY A 39 10.53 -9.89 10.45
CA GLY A 39 11.78 -9.16 10.18
C GLY A 39 13.03 -9.81 10.77
N LYS A 40 12.91 -10.98 11.41
CA LYS A 40 14.00 -11.64 12.13
C LYS A 40 14.84 -12.57 11.24
N LYS A 41 14.34 -12.93 10.06
CA LYS A 41 14.93 -13.91 9.14
C LYS A 41 15.22 -13.33 7.75
N VAL A 42 15.39 -12.02 7.66
CA VAL A 42 15.86 -11.40 6.41
C VAL A 42 17.28 -11.90 6.09
N PRO A 43 17.67 -12.00 4.80
CA PRO A 43 19.04 -12.34 4.43
C PRO A 43 20.05 -11.36 5.06
N VAL A 44 21.13 -11.89 5.62
CA VAL A 44 22.20 -11.12 6.25
C VAL A 44 23.52 -11.54 5.63
N ASP A 45 24.36 -10.56 5.29
CA ASP A 45 25.68 -10.83 4.76
C ASP A 45 26.51 -11.65 5.77
N PRO A 46 26.97 -12.86 5.42
CA PRO A 46 27.62 -13.76 6.37
C PRO A 46 29.02 -13.28 6.80
N ALA A 47 29.66 -12.40 6.02
CA ALA A 47 30.99 -11.88 6.33
C ALA A 47 30.93 -10.66 7.24
N THR A 48 29.94 -9.78 7.04
CA THR A 48 29.83 -8.48 7.73
C THR A 48 28.73 -8.43 8.78
N GLY A 49 27.77 -9.37 8.74
CA GLY A 49 26.58 -9.32 9.58
C GLY A 49 25.57 -8.25 9.16
N THR A 50 25.76 -7.62 8.00
CA THR A 50 24.89 -6.53 7.51
C THR A 50 23.56 -7.07 7.00
N SER A 51 22.46 -6.54 7.51
CA SER A 51 21.11 -6.86 7.02
C SER A 51 20.90 -6.39 5.59
N SER A 52 20.29 -7.23 4.74
CA SER A 52 19.84 -6.86 3.40
C SER A 52 18.55 -6.02 3.40
N TYR A 53 17.84 -5.96 4.53
CA TYR A 53 16.47 -5.43 4.64
C TYR A 53 15.43 -6.09 3.71
N ASN A 54 15.75 -7.24 3.11
CA ASN A 54 14.89 -7.92 2.15
C ASN A 54 13.81 -8.75 2.86
N LEU A 55 12.65 -8.16 3.08
CA LEU A 55 11.53 -8.78 3.79
C LEU A 55 10.90 -9.95 3.03
N PHE A 56 11.05 -10.01 1.70
CA PHE A 56 10.28 -10.92 0.83
C PHE A 56 11.16 -11.94 0.10
N GLY A 57 12.45 -12.05 0.47
CA GLY A 57 13.36 -13.02 -0.13
C GLY A 57 13.57 -12.85 -1.64
N ILE A 58 13.44 -11.63 -2.17
CA ILE A 58 13.54 -11.39 -3.62
C ILE A 58 14.98 -11.63 -4.08
N LYS A 59 15.17 -12.53 -5.05
CA LYS A 59 16.48 -12.87 -5.61
C LYS A 59 17.02 -11.80 -6.59
N GLY A 60 18.33 -11.70 -6.70
CA GLY A 60 19.06 -10.82 -7.62
C GLY A 60 19.76 -9.65 -6.93
N THR A 61 19.90 -8.54 -7.66
CA THR A 61 20.58 -7.31 -7.20
C THR A 61 19.57 -6.19 -7.01
N GLY A 62 19.54 -5.60 -5.82
CA GLY A 62 18.72 -4.45 -5.44
C GLY A 62 19.51 -3.14 -5.42
N PRO A 63 18.89 -2.04 -4.97
CA PRO A 63 19.50 -0.71 -4.95
C PRO A 63 20.74 -0.62 -4.04
N ALA A 64 20.82 -1.41 -2.98
CA ALA A 64 22.00 -1.50 -2.12
C ALA A 64 22.90 -2.70 -2.47
N GLY A 65 22.75 -3.28 -3.67
CA GLY A 65 23.50 -4.45 -4.11
C GLY A 65 22.79 -5.76 -3.77
N SER A 66 23.55 -6.75 -3.30
CA SER A 66 23.03 -8.10 -3.05
C SER A 66 23.76 -8.81 -1.92
N VAL A 67 23.08 -9.74 -1.26
CA VAL A 67 23.65 -10.66 -0.28
C VAL A 67 23.59 -12.09 -0.82
N THR A 68 24.72 -12.79 -0.78
CA THR A 68 24.80 -14.20 -1.20
C THR A 68 24.71 -15.12 0.02
N ILE A 69 23.74 -16.03 0.00
CA ILE A 69 23.51 -17.01 1.07
C ILE A 69 23.63 -18.42 0.50
N GLU A 70 24.33 -19.28 1.22
CA GLU A 70 24.34 -20.72 0.97
C GLU A 70 23.31 -21.42 1.86
N SER A 71 22.34 -22.10 1.26
CA SER A 71 21.34 -22.93 1.94
C SER A 71 21.60 -24.41 1.67
N LYS A 72 21.29 -25.25 2.65
CA LYS A 72 21.19 -26.70 2.45
C LYS A 72 19.75 -27.05 2.12
N GLU A 73 19.51 -27.53 0.92
CA GLU A 73 18.19 -27.96 0.44
C GLU A 73 18.17 -29.49 0.32
N VAL A 74 17.00 -30.13 0.49
CA VAL A 74 16.86 -31.57 0.30
C VAL A 74 16.16 -31.81 -1.03
N GLU A 75 16.89 -32.37 -1.99
CA GLU A 75 16.40 -32.71 -3.32
C GLU A 75 16.50 -34.24 -3.51
N ASN A 76 15.38 -34.90 -3.81
CA ASN A 76 15.31 -36.34 -4.02
C ASN A 76 15.95 -37.17 -2.88
N GLY A 77 15.77 -36.72 -1.62
CA GLY A 77 16.34 -37.37 -0.43
C GLY A 77 17.83 -37.11 -0.19
N LYS A 78 18.47 -36.25 -0.99
CA LYS A 78 19.87 -35.84 -0.80
C LYS A 78 19.96 -34.38 -0.41
N THR A 79 20.80 -34.05 0.56
CA THR A 79 21.13 -32.67 0.90
C THR A 79 22.08 -32.10 -0.15
N VAL A 80 21.65 -31.04 -0.83
CA VAL A 80 22.44 -30.25 -1.78
C VAL A 80 22.66 -28.85 -1.22
N THR A 81 23.84 -28.29 -1.43
CA THR A 81 24.10 -26.88 -1.12
C THR A 81 23.68 -26.04 -2.32
N ARG A 82 22.83 -25.04 -2.08
CA ARG A 82 22.42 -24.04 -3.07
C ARG A 82 22.90 -22.67 -2.64
N THR A 83 23.61 -22.00 -3.55
CA THR A 83 23.98 -20.60 -3.40
C THR A 83 22.89 -19.74 -4.05
N SER A 84 22.27 -18.86 -3.28
CA SER A 84 21.27 -17.90 -3.78
C SER A 84 21.72 -16.47 -3.50
N GLN A 85 21.56 -15.60 -4.50
CA GLN A 85 21.81 -14.17 -4.37
C GLN A 85 20.47 -13.45 -4.15
N PHE A 86 20.37 -12.70 -3.06
CA PHE A 86 19.20 -11.93 -2.66
C PHE A 86 19.46 -10.44 -2.79
N ARG A 87 18.44 -9.69 -3.22
CA ARG A 87 18.51 -8.22 -3.31
C ARG A 87 18.80 -7.62 -1.95
N ALA A 88 19.62 -6.59 -1.90
CA ALA A 88 19.82 -5.76 -0.73
C ALA A 88 19.21 -4.37 -0.95
N TYR A 89 18.68 -3.80 0.12
CA TYR A 89 18.03 -2.50 0.16
C TYR A 89 18.64 -1.64 1.25
N GLU A 90 18.44 -0.32 1.18
CA GLU A 90 18.93 0.59 2.22
C GLU A 90 18.05 0.57 3.48
N ASN A 91 16.79 0.15 3.34
CA ASN A 91 15.80 0.05 4.42
C ASN A 91 14.61 -0.83 4.01
N TYR A 92 13.73 -1.13 4.98
CA TYR A 92 12.52 -1.93 4.73
C TYR A 92 11.53 -1.29 3.77
N GLN A 93 11.47 0.05 3.68
CA GLN A 93 10.57 0.73 2.77
C GLN A 93 10.91 0.41 1.30
N GLN A 94 12.19 0.42 0.94
CA GLN A 94 12.65 0.02 -0.39
C GLN A 94 12.31 -1.45 -0.70
N SER A 95 12.44 -2.35 0.28
CA SER A 95 12.05 -3.75 0.10
C SER A 95 10.54 -3.90 -0.18
N MET A 96 9.71 -3.15 0.55
CA MET A 96 8.26 -3.16 0.34
C MET A 96 7.85 -2.54 -0.99
N GLU A 97 8.51 -1.46 -1.43
CA GLU A 97 8.27 -0.88 -2.76
C GLU A 97 8.61 -1.86 -3.87
N ASP A 98 9.77 -2.51 -3.79
CA ASP A 98 10.19 -3.50 -4.78
C ASP A 98 9.25 -4.73 -4.81
N HIS A 99 8.75 -5.17 -3.66
CA HIS A 99 7.72 -6.20 -3.58
C HIS A 99 6.40 -5.78 -4.24
N THR A 100 5.95 -4.54 -4.00
CA THR A 100 4.78 -3.98 -4.68
C THR A 100 4.98 -3.98 -6.20
N GLN A 101 6.14 -3.59 -6.70
CA GLN A 101 6.46 -3.66 -8.14
C GLN A 101 6.53 -5.12 -8.64
N PHE A 102 7.05 -6.05 -7.84
CA PHE A 102 7.09 -7.46 -8.17
C PHE A 102 5.69 -8.04 -8.38
N LEU A 103 4.73 -7.72 -7.50
CA LEU A 103 3.33 -8.15 -7.61
C LEU A 103 2.54 -7.45 -8.73
N ARG A 104 3.15 -6.48 -9.43
CA ARG A 104 2.56 -5.86 -10.64
C ARG A 104 2.91 -6.59 -11.93
N LYS A 105 3.76 -7.61 -11.88
CA LYS A 105 4.08 -8.41 -13.06
C LYS A 105 2.83 -9.13 -13.60
N PRO A 106 2.74 -9.40 -14.92
CA PRO A 106 1.56 -10.03 -15.52
C PRO A 106 1.10 -11.34 -14.87
N ALA A 107 2.03 -12.11 -14.31
CA ALA A 107 1.74 -13.35 -13.59
C ALA A 107 0.78 -13.15 -12.39
N TYR A 108 0.82 -11.97 -11.76
CA TYR A 108 0.04 -11.65 -10.56
C TYR A 108 -1.23 -10.83 -10.85
N LYS A 109 -1.66 -10.73 -12.12
CA LYS A 109 -2.86 -9.95 -12.50
C LYS A 109 -4.13 -10.33 -11.71
N ASN A 110 -4.27 -11.61 -11.36
CA ASN A 110 -5.41 -12.11 -10.60
C ASN A 110 -5.36 -11.68 -9.13
N VAL A 111 -4.15 -11.47 -8.58
CA VAL A 111 -3.96 -10.90 -7.24
C VAL A 111 -4.48 -9.47 -7.20
N LEU A 112 -4.19 -8.67 -8.23
CA LEU A 112 -4.65 -7.27 -8.37
C LEU A 112 -6.16 -7.17 -8.64
N ALA A 113 -6.74 -8.19 -9.28
CA ALA A 113 -8.17 -8.27 -9.60
C ALA A 113 -9.02 -8.85 -8.46
N ALA A 114 -8.39 -9.39 -7.42
CA ALA A 114 -9.10 -9.99 -6.29
C ALA A 114 -9.99 -8.95 -5.59
N THR A 115 -11.17 -9.39 -5.15
CA THR A 115 -12.13 -8.53 -4.43
C THR A 115 -12.10 -8.76 -2.92
N THR A 116 -11.37 -9.78 -2.46
CA THR A 116 -11.17 -10.09 -1.05
C THR A 116 -9.72 -10.52 -0.79
N PRO A 117 -9.21 -10.36 0.44
CA PRO A 117 -7.89 -10.89 0.81
C PRO A 117 -7.76 -12.39 0.58
N ALA A 118 -8.81 -13.17 0.84
CA ALA A 118 -8.79 -14.62 0.62
C ALA A 118 -8.60 -14.98 -0.87
N GLN A 119 -9.27 -14.26 -1.78
CA GLN A 119 -9.07 -14.42 -3.23
C GLN A 119 -7.65 -14.00 -3.64
N ALA A 120 -7.10 -12.95 -3.05
CA ALA A 120 -5.73 -12.51 -3.33
C ALA A 120 -4.69 -13.54 -2.87
N ALA A 121 -4.88 -14.14 -1.69
CA ALA A 121 -4.03 -15.21 -1.16
C ALA A 121 -4.07 -16.45 -2.08
N GLN A 122 -5.26 -16.86 -2.52
CA GLN A 122 -5.42 -17.96 -3.47
C GLN A 122 -4.72 -17.65 -4.81
N ALA A 123 -4.90 -16.45 -5.34
CA ALA A 123 -4.28 -16.03 -6.59
C ALA A 123 -2.74 -15.98 -6.49
N LEU A 124 -2.16 -15.68 -5.32
CA LEU A 124 -0.72 -15.74 -5.09
C LEU A 124 -0.19 -17.18 -5.18
N GLU A 125 -0.89 -18.13 -4.56
CA GLU A 125 -0.56 -19.54 -4.61
C GLU A 125 -0.67 -20.09 -6.04
N GLU A 126 -1.77 -19.81 -6.74
CA GLU A 126 -1.99 -20.20 -8.14
C GLU A 126 -0.95 -19.59 -9.10
N ALA A 127 -0.50 -18.37 -8.81
CA ALA A 127 0.57 -17.71 -9.59
C ALA A 127 1.97 -18.26 -9.29
N GLY A 128 2.10 -19.20 -8.34
CA GLY A 128 3.38 -19.79 -7.95
C GLY A 128 4.29 -18.83 -7.21
N TYR A 129 3.74 -17.92 -6.39
CA TYR A 129 4.54 -17.02 -5.55
C TYR A 129 5.45 -17.80 -4.60
N ALA A 130 4.93 -18.89 -4.02
CA ALA A 130 5.68 -19.83 -3.19
C ALA A 130 5.46 -21.27 -3.70
N THR A 131 6.41 -22.16 -3.39
CA THR A 131 6.30 -23.60 -3.69
C THR A 131 5.47 -24.36 -2.67
N ASP A 132 5.08 -23.70 -1.57
CA ASP A 132 4.29 -24.27 -0.49
C ASP A 132 2.81 -24.39 -0.88
N PRO A 133 2.22 -25.60 -0.92
CA PRO A 133 0.81 -25.78 -1.30
C PRO A 133 -0.18 -25.30 -0.24
N ALA A 134 0.28 -24.88 0.95
CA ALA A 134 -0.56 -24.29 2.00
C ALA A 134 -0.31 -22.78 2.14
N TYR A 135 0.25 -22.12 1.13
CA TYR A 135 0.64 -20.71 1.20
C TYR A 135 -0.58 -19.81 1.45
N ALA A 136 -1.66 -19.99 0.68
CA ALA A 136 -2.87 -19.19 0.83
C ALA A 136 -3.52 -19.37 2.21
N GLU A 137 -3.52 -20.60 2.72
CA GLU A 137 -4.02 -20.92 4.06
C GLU A 137 -3.18 -20.23 5.15
N LYS A 138 -1.86 -20.27 5.05
CA LYS A 138 -0.95 -19.61 5.99
C LYS A 138 -1.16 -18.11 6.04
N LEU A 139 -1.29 -17.46 4.88
CA LEU A 139 -1.61 -16.03 4.81
C LEU A 139 -2.96 -15.73 5.47
N THR A 140 -4.00 -16.49 5.11
CA THR A 140 -5.34 -16.32 5.68
C THR A 140 -5.33 -16.47 7.20
N ARG A 141 -4.60 -17.46 7.72
CA ARG A 141 -4.44 -17.68 9.16
C ARG A 141 -3.74 -16.51 9.85
N LEU A 142 -2.67 -15.96 9.26
CA LEU A 142 -2.00 -14.78 9.80
C LEU A 142 -2.94 -13.57 9.81
N ILE A 143 -3.69 -13.35 8.74
CA ILE A 143 -4.68 -12.27 8.64
C ILE A 143 -5.70 -12.35 9.77
N GLN A 144 -6.25 -13.54 10.03
CA GLN A 144 -7.22 -13.75 11.11
C GLN A 144 -6.58 -13.60 12.49
N THR A 145 -5.43 -14.25 12.72
CA THR A 145 -4.76 -14.30 14.03
C THR A 145 -4.38 -12.91 14.54
N TYR A 146 -3.94 -12.03 13.63
CA TYR A 146 -3.50 -10.68 13.97
C TYR A 146 -4.52 -9.60 13.58
N ASN A 147 -5.74 -10.00 13.22
CA ASN A 147 -6.81 -9.10 12.77
C ASN A 147 -6.33 -8.11 11.69
N LEU A 148 -5.56 -8.58 10.70
CA LEU A 148 -4.92 -7.70 9.71
C LEU A 148 -5.93 -7.08 8.74
N SER A 149 -7.14 -7.64 8.64
CA SER A 149 -8.22 -7.06 7.83
C SER A 149 -8.62 -5.66 8.28
N GLN A 150 -8.30 -5.25 9.51
CA GLN A 150 -8.46 -3.86 9.96
C GLN A 150 -7.64 -2.86 9.12
N TYR A 151 -6.58 -3.32 8.45
CA TYR A 151 -5.76 -2.51 7.55
C TYR A 151 -6.31 -2.48 6.11
N ASP A 152 -7.15 -3.45 5.73
CA ASP A 152 -7.86 -3.46 4.43
C ASP A 152 -9.04 -2.52 4.40
N GLN A 153 -9.58 -2.21 5.59
CA GLN A 153 -10.38 -1.03 5.81
C GLN A 153 -9.46 0.18 5.71
N VAL A 154 -8.95 0.41 4.50
CA VAL A 154 -8.67 1.76 4.07
C VAL A 154 -10.05 2.38 4.15
N ALA A 155 -10.32 3.07 5.26
CA ALA A 155 -11.33 4.10 5.27
C ALA A 155 -11.17 4.75 3.91
N SER A 156 -12.25 4.84 3.15
CA SER A 156 -12.31 5.84 2.11
C SER A 156 -11.94 7.15 2.81
N GLU A 157 -10.65 7.48 2.86
CA GLU A 157 -10.20 8.81 2.55
C GLU A 157 -10.68 8.98 1.11
N GLU A 158 -11.99 9.23 0.98
CA GLU A 158 -12.47 10.12 -0.04
C GLU A 158 -11.47 11.27 -0.04
N PRO A 159 -10.91 11.63 -1.21
CA PRO A 159 -9.84 12.62 -1.32
C PRO A 159 -10.20 13.77 -0.40
N GLN A 160 -9.42 13.90 0.69
CA GLN A 160 -9.62 14.78 1.83
C GLN A 160 -10.88 15.65 1.69
N ALA A 161 -12.02 15.23 2.28
CA ALA A 161 -13.15 16.14 2.46
C ALA A 161 -12.57 17.46 2.96
N PHE A 162 -12.80 18.55 2.22
CA PHE A 162 -12.05 19.79 2.42
C PHE A 162 -12.04 20.16 3.91
N PRO A 163 -10.95 20.76 4.45
CA PRO A 163 -10.91 21.22 5.83
C PRO A 163 -12.26 21.85 6.22
N PRO A 164 -12.84 21.55 7.40
CA PRO A 164 -14.24 21.90 7.70
C PRO A 164 -14.62 23.34 7.37
N TRP A 165 -13.68 24.28 7.56
CA TRP A 165 -13.87 25.71 7.24
C TRP A 165 -14.07 26.00 5.74
N LYS A 166 -13.47 25.21 4.82
CA LYS A 166 -13.67 25.36 3.37
C LYS A 166 -15.06 24.89 2.96
N LEU A 167 -15.49 23.74 3.48
CA LEU A 167 -16.86 23.24 3.28
C LEU A 167 -17.88 24.22 3.85
N GLU A 168 -17.65 24.74 5.07
CA GLU A 168 -18.50 25.74 5.70
C GLU A 168 -18.61 27.01 4.85
N LEU A 169 -17.48 27.52 4.34
CA LEU A 169 -17.45 28.67 3.44
C LEU A 169 -18.23 28.42 2.14
N GLY A 170 -18.02 27.27 1.50
CA GLY A 170 -18.71 26.89 0.26
C GLY A 170 -20.22 26.72 0.47
N ASN A 171 -20.63 26.06 1.55
CA ASN A 171 -22.04 25.87 1.90
C ASN A 171 -22.72 27.20 2.19
N ARG A 172 -22.05 28.10 2.91
CA ARG A 172 -22.56 29.46 3.14
C ARG A 172 -22.69 30.23 1.83
N ALA A 173 -21.72 30.14 0.92
CA ALA A 173 -21.79 30.80 -0.38
C ALA A 173 -22.95 30.27 -1.26
N LEU A 174 -23.31 28.99 -1.15
CA LEU A 174 -24.51 28.42 -1.80
C LEU A 174 -25.81 28.92 -1.18
N GLN A 175 -25.90 28.91 0.16
CA GLN A 175 -27.07 29.42 0.88
C GLN A 175 -27.33 30.90 0.58
N GLU A 176 -26.26 31.68 0.45
CA GLU A 176 -26.29 33.08 0.07
C GLU A 176 -26.44 33.28 -1.45
N GLY A 177 -26.61 32.24 -2.26
CA GLY A 177 -26.79 32.32 -3.71
C GLY A 177 -25.61 32.92 -4.48
N LEU A 178 -24.43 32.99 -3.86
CA LEU A 178 -23.19 33.44 -4.51
C LEU A 178 -22.67 32.36 -5.45
N LEU A 179 -22.71 31.10 -5.01
CA LEU A 179 -22.57 29.93 -5.84
C LEU A 179 -23.94 29.47 -6.34
N THR A 180 -23.99 29.01 -7.58
CA THR A 180 -25.24 28.58 -8.24
C THR A 180 -25.38 27.07 -8.38
N SER A 181 -24.36 26.29 -8.00
CA SER A 181 -24.40 24.83 -8.11
C SER A 181 -23.64 24.17 -6.94
N PRO A 182 -24.22 23.16 -6.27
CA PRO A 182 -23.53 22.36 -5.25
C PRO A 182 -22.27 21.65 -5.75
N GLU A 183 -22.13 21.43 -7.06
CA GLU A 183 -20.94 20.80 -7.65
C GLU A 183 -19.66 21.58 -7.39
N TRP A 184 -19.76 22.90 -7.15
CA TRP A 184 -18.63 23.74 -6.77
C TRP A 184 -18.02 23.35 -5.43
N LEU A 185 -18.77 22.67 -4.55
CA LEU A 185 -18.23 22.16 -3.29
C LEU A 185 -17.17 21.09 -3.51
N ASN A 186 -17.17 20.39 -4.66
CA ASN A 186 -16.17 19.38 -5.00
C ASN A 186 -14.91 19.98 -5.63
N LYS A 187 -14.86 21.30 -5.80
CA LYS A 187 -13.80 22.03 -6.54
C LYS A 187 -13.16 23.15 -5.72
N LEU A 188 -13.28 23.12 -4.39
CA LEU A 188 -12.85 24.21 -3.52
C LEU A 188 -11.33 24.45 -3.51
N ASP A 189 -10.52 23.53 -4.04
CA ASP A 189 -9.07 23.66 -4.19
C ASP A 189 -8.60 23.88 -5.64
N GLU A 190 -9.53 23.92 -6.60
CA GLU A 190 -9.17 24.21 -7.99
C GLU A 190 -8.89 25.72 -8.17
N PRO A 191 -7.86 26.10 -8.96
CA PRO A 191 -7.64 27.50 -9.30
C PRO A 191 -8.84 28.05 -10.09
N MET A 192 -9.48 29.09 -9.56
CA MET A 192 -10.69 29.66 -10.15
C MET A 192 -10.35 30.54 -11.36
N PRO A 193 -11.03 30.39 -12.52
CA PRO A 193 -10.82 31.28 -13.65
C PRO A 193 -11.33 32.69 -13.35
N VAL A 194 -10.66 33.72 -13.89
CA VAL A 194 -10.95 35.15 -13.63
C VAL A 194 -12.43 35.50 -13.86
N TRP A 195 -13.06 34.97 -14.91
CA TRP A 195 -14.47 35.25 -15.19
C TRP A 195 -15.41 34.77 -14.06
N ALA A 196 -15.08 33.69 -13.36
CA ALA A 196 -15.90 33.17 -12.27
C ALA A 196 -15.79 34.05 -11.02
N VAL A 197 -14.58 34.55 -10.74
CA VAL A 197 -14.35 35.56 -9.69
C VAL A 197 -15.17 36.83 -9.99
N LEU A 198 -15.14 37.30 -11.25
CA LEU A 198 -15.92 38.47 -11.67
C LEU A 198 -17.43 38.23 -11.56
N ALA A 199 -17.92 37.04 -11.91
CA ALA A 199 -19.35 36.70 -11.79
C ALA A 199 -19.81 36.73 -10.33
N VAL A 200 -19.03 36.20 -9.39
CA VAL A 200 -19.34 36.26 -7.95
C VAL A 200 -19.31 37.71 -7.45
N ALA A 201 -18.31 38.50 -7.85
CA ALA A 201 -18.20 39.90 -7.46
C ALA A 201 -19.37 40.76 -7.95
N LEU A 202 -19.84 40.54 -9.19
CA LEU A 202 -21.01 41.23 -9.74
C LEU A 202 -22.29 40.86 -8.99
N ARG A 203 -22.51 39.57 -8.67
CA ARG A 203 -23.65 39.14 -7.84
C ARG A 203 -23.68 39.79 -6.46
N LEU A 204 -22.50 39.98 -5.85
CA LEU A 204 -22.39 40.71 -4.59
C LEU A 204 -22.81 42.18 -4.75
N LEU A 205 -22.36 42.85 -5.83
CA LEU A 205 -22.73 44.23 -6.11
C LEU A 205 -24.23 44.38 -6.35
N ASP A 206 -24.83 43.48 -7.13
CA ASP A 206 -26.27 43.50 -7.41
C ASP A 206 -27.09 43.30 -6.12
N LYS A 207 -26.71 42.32 -5.28
CA LYS A 207 -27.35 42.14 -3.97
C LYS A 207 -27.26 43.35 -3.04
N GLN A 208 -26.19 44.15 -3.13
CA GLN A 208 -26.08 45.38 -2.33
C GLN A 208 -26.96 46.50 -2.88
N ARG A 209 -27.21 46.52 -4.20
CA ARG A 209 -28.10 47.49 -4.85
C ARG A 209 -29.58 47.19 -4.63
N GLU A 210 -29.93 45.94 -4.39
CA GLU A 210 -31.29 45.48 -4.10
C GLU A 210 -31.71 45.65 -2.63
N LYS A 211 -30.80 46.05 -1.74
CA LYS A 211 -31.16 46.40 -0.36
C LYS A 211 -31.81 47.80 -0.35
N PRO A 212 -33.08 47.92 0.08
CA PRO A 212 -33.79 49.20 0.15
C PRO A 212 -33.23 50.15 1.21
#